data_AF-G0M974-F1
#
_entry.id   AF-G0M974-F1
#
_cell.length_a   1.000
_cell.length_b   1.000
_cell.length_c   1.000
_cell.angle_alpha   90.00
_cell.angle_beta   90.00
_cell.angle_gamma   90.00
#
_symmetry.space_group_name_H-M   'P 1'
#
loop_
_entity.id
_entity.type
_entity.pdbx_description
1 polymer ?
#
loop_
_entity_poly.entity_id
_entity_poly.type
_entity_poly.pdbx_seq_one_letter_code
_entity_poly.pdbx_strand_id
1 'polypeptide(L)'
;MSENLGPEAPKSAAFFLTEITKFVQEIAPNITSSQMDQLKELKKGVITANCQAIRLVQENCQQKINVYEVIEKNSRSMVETQQKIIREFKVVMEQLREEVMMLRKEQEIAEMLDDLEKELAARVI
;
A
#
# COMPACT_ATOMS: atom_id res chain seq x y z
N MET A 1 -30.19 2.68 -22.78
CA MET A 1 -29.06 3.58 -22.53
C MET A 1 -29.21 4.08 -21.10
N SER A 2 -28.39 3.59 -20.18
CA SER A 2 -28.44 3.97 -18.77
C SER A 2 -27.46 5.13 -18.58
N GLU A 3 -27.98 6.30 -18.26
CA GLU A 3 -27.15 7.45 -17.89
C GLU A 3 -26.45 7.13 -16.57
N ASN A 4 -25.14 6.97 -16.67
CA ASN A 4 -24.24 6.83 -15.53
C ASN A 4 -24.12 8.20 -14.87
N LEU A 5 -25.10 8.57 -14.03
CA LEU A 5 -25.01 9.72 -13.15
C LEU A 5 -24.02 9.34 -12.04
N GLY A 6 -22.76 9.73 -12.22
CA GLY A 6 -21.77 9.67 -11.14
C GLY A 6 -22.29 10.36 -9.87
N PRO A 7 -21.73 10.04 -8.69
CA PRO A 7 -22.23 10.60 -7.44
C PRO A 7 -22.23 12.12 -7.53
N GLU A 8 -23.41 12.73 -7.37
CA GLU A 8 -23.56 14.18 -7.31
C GLU A 8 -22.51 14.74 -6.34
N ALA A 9 -21.81 15.79 -6.78
CA ALA A 9 -20.82 16.43 -5.92
C ALA A 9 -21.50 16.85 -4.60
N PRO A 10 -20.92 16.50 -3.44
CA PRO A 10 -21.54 16.80 -2.16
C PRO A 10 -21.74 18.31 -2.02
N LYS A 11 -22.99 18.73 -1.80
CA LYS A 11 -23.36 20.13 -1.64
C LYS A 11 -22.67 20.70 -0.39
N SER A 12 -22.11 21.91 -0.50
CA SER A 12 -21.35 22.52 0.58
C SER A 12 -22.24 22.96 1.74
N ALA A 13 -21.66 23.08 2.95
CA ALA A 13 -22.39 23.64 4.10
C ALA A 13 -22.94 25.05 3.81
N ALA A 14 -22.24 25.85 3.01
CA ALA A 14 -22.67 27.19 2.61
C ALA A 14 -23.95 27.16 1.75
N PHE A 15 -24.11 26.14 0.89
CA PHE A 15 -25.33 25.92 0.12
C PHE A 15 -26.52 25.69 1.05
N PHE A 16 -26.43 24.69 1.94
CA PHE A 16 -27.53 24.34 2.84
C PHE A 16 -27.89 25.45 3.82
N LEU A 17 -26.89 26.17 4.36
CA LEU A 17 -27.15 27.32 5.24
C LEU A 17 -27.86 28.46 4.52
N THR A 18 -27.66 28.60 3.20
CA THR A 18 -28.38 29.57 2.39
C THR A 18 -29.84 29.16 2.20
N GLU A 19 -30.11 27.88 1.94
CA GLU A 19 -31.48 27.36 1.86
C GLU A 19 -32.22 27.45 3.20
N ILE A 20 -31.54 27.15 4.32
CA ILE A 20 -32.11 27.34 5.67
C ILE A 20 -32.48 28.80 5.92
N THR A 21 -31.65 29.75 5.47
CA THR A 21 -31.96 31.19 5.63
C THR A 21 -33.23 31.57 4.88
N LYS A 22 -33.41 31.07 3.65
CA LYS A 22 -34.63 31.31 2.85
C LYS A 22 -35.85 30.68 3.52
N PHE A 23 -35.74 29.43 3.95
CA PHE A 23 -36.83 28.72 4.63
C PHE A 23 -37.27 29.43 5.91
N VAL A 24 -36.33 29.97 6.70
CA VAL A 24 -36.66 30.76 7.90
C VAL A 24 -37.49 32.00 7.55
N GLN A 25 -37.20 32.68 6.45
CA GLN A 25 -37.98 33.83 5.99
C GLN A 25 -39.40 33.44 5.54
N GLU A 26 -39.56 32.26 4.93
CA GLU A 26 -40.85 31.74 4.49
C GLU A 26 -41.76 31.37 5.66
N ILE A 27 -41.22 30.71 6.70
CA ILE A 27 -42.01 30.24 7.86
C ILE A 27 -42.21 31.32 8.93
N ALA A 28 -41.32 32.32 8.99
CA ALA A 28 -41.36 33.41 9.96
C ALA A 28 -41.39 34.78 9.24
N PRO A 29 -42.51 35.14 8.59
CA PRO A 29 -42.61 36.36 7.78
C PRO A 29 -42.44 37.67 8.58
N ASN A 30 -42.62 37.61 9.91
CA ASN A 30 -42.42 38.74 10.82
C ASN A 30 -41.06 38.71 11.55
N ILE A 31 -40.08 37.98 11.02
CA ILE A 31 -38.73 37.95 11.58
C ILE A 31 -38.16 39.37 11.64
N THR A 32 -37.71 39.77 12.83
CA THR A 32 -37.15 41.11 13.03
C THR A 32 -35.76 41.21 12.39
N SER A 33 -35.32 42.43 12.12
CA SER A 33 -33.95 42.70 11.64
C SER A 33 -32.89 42.11 12.58
N SER A 34 -33.07 42.26 13.90
CA SER A 34 -32.15 41.72 14.89
C SER A 34 -32.04 40.19 14.86
N GLN A 35 -33.17 39.49 14.70
CA GLN A 35 -33.18 38.03 14.56
C GLN A 35 -32.54 37.58 13.24
N MET A 36 -32.74 38.33 12.15
CA MET A 36 -32.09 38.05 10.88
C MET A 36 -30.56 38.23 10.96
N ASP A 37 -30.10 39.23 11.69
CA ASP A 37 -28.67 39.46 11.88
C ASP A 37 -28.03 38.37 12.75
N GLN A 38 -28.72 37.91 13.79
CA GLN A 38 -28.30 36.73 14.57
C GLN A 38 -28.19 35.47 13.70
N LEU A 39 -29.15 35.25 12.78
CA LEU A 39 -29.11 34.11 11.85
C LEU A 39 -27.92 34.20 10.88
N LYS A 40 -27.61 35.40 10.37
CA LYS A 40 -26.43 35.62 9.51
C LYS A 40 -25.13 35.36 10.27
N GLU A 41 -25.01 35.81 11.52
CA GLU A 41 -23.83 35.54 12.36
C GLU A 41 -23.71 34.04 12.67
N LEU A 42 -24.81 33.35 12.98
CA LEU A 42 -24.80 31.90 13.15
C LEU A 42 -24.32 31.20 11.88
N LYS A 43 -24.85 31.57 10.71
CA LYS A 43 -24.42 31.03 9.41
C LYS A 43 -22.91 31.21 9.21
N LYS A 44 -22.39 32.41 9.50
CA LYS A 44 -20.94 32.71 9.39
C LYS A 44 -20.12 31.86 10.35
N GLY A 45 -20.59 31.68 11.59
CA GLY A 45 -19.97 30.81 12.59
C GLY A 45 -19.89 29.36 12.12
N VAL A 46 -20.99 28.81 11.59
CA VAL A 46 -21.04 27.43 11.08
C VAL A 46 -20.12 27.24 9.87
N ILE A 47 -20.08 28.20 8.93
CA ILE A 47 -19.15 28.15 7.79
C ILE A 47 -17.70 28.13 8.29
N THR A 48 -17.35 29.00 9.23
CA THR A 48 -15.99 29.10 9.77
C THR A 48 -15.57 27.81 10.47
N ALA A 49 -16.43 27.27 11.34
CA ALA A 49 -16.17 26.02 12.03
C ALA A 49 -16.01 24.84 11.07
N ASN A 50 -16.85 24.76 10.03
CA ASN A 50 -16.74 23.73 9.00
C ASN A 50 -15.45 23.85 8.19
N CYS A 51 -15.04 25.06 7.80
CA CYS A 51 -13.77 25.26 7.11
C CYS A 51 -12.58 24.81 7.97
N GLN A 52 -12.60 25.10 9.27
CA GLN A 52 -11.57 24.66 10.21
C GLN A 52 -11.56 23.13 10.36
N ALA A 53 -12.73 22.51 10.54
CA ALA A 53 -12.85 21.06 10.65
C ALA A 53 -12.36 20.35 9.39
N ILE A 54 -12.73 20.84 8.20
CA ILE A 54 -12.26 20.30 6.92
C ILE A 54 -10.74 20.41 6.82
N ARG A 55 -10.16 21.56 7.18
CA ARG A 55 -8.70 21.74 7.16
C ARG A 55 -8.01 20.73 8.08
N LEU A 56 -8.49 20.55 9.31
CA LEU A 56 -7.93 19.58 10.25
C LEU A 56 -7.99 18.14 9.71
N VAL A 57 -9.11 17.76 9.08
CA VAL A 57 -9.25 16.45 8.46
C VAL A 57 -8.28 16.29 7.29
N GLN A 58 -8.15 17.31 6.44
CA GLN A 58 -7.20 17.29 5.31
C GLN A 58 -5.75 17.17 5.78
N GLU A 59 -5.36 17.93 6.80
CA GLU A 59 -4.03 17.85 7.40
C GLU A 59 -3.76 16.46 8.00
N ASN A 60 -4.73 15.88 8.71
CA ASN A 60 -4.61 14.53 9.26
C ASN A 60 -4.49 13.47 8.15
N CYS A 61 -5.31 13.56 7.11
CA CYS A 61 -5.25 12.68 5.96
C CYS A 61 -3.89 12.80 5.25
N GLN A 62 -3.38 14.01 5.05
CA GLN A 62 -2.09 14.24 4.39
C GLN A 62 -0.94 13.65 5.22
N GLN A 63 -0.96 13.80 6.55
CA GLN A 63 0.02 13.16 7.42
C GLN A 63 0.00 11.64 7.29
N LYS A 64 -1.19 11.02 7.24
CA LYS A 64 -1.31 9.57 7.02
C LYS A 64 -0.80 9.13 5.66
N ILE A 65 -1.10 9.87 4.59
CA ILE A 65 -0.58 9.60 3.25
C ILE A 65 0.95 9.58 3.28
N ASN A 66 1.58 10.60 3.85
CA ASN A 66 3.04 10.67 3.93
C ASN A 66 3.64 9.47 4.70
N VAL A 67 2.99 9.02 5.79
CA VAL A 67 3.41 7.82 6.51
C VAL A 67 3.31 6.57 5.63
N TYR A 68 2.21 6.41 4.90
CA TYR A 68 2.03 5.27 4.01
C TYR A 68 3.01 5.27 2.83
N GLU A 69 3.35 6.43 2.27
CA GLU A 69 4.38 6.54 1.22
C GLU A 69 5.75 6.07 1.71
N VAL A 70 6.12 6.41 2.95
CA VAL A 70 7.39 5.94 3.55
C VAL A 70 7.36 4.42 3.75
N ILE A 71 6.25 3.88 4.27
CA ILE A 71 6.08 2.43 4.45
C ILE A 71 6.15 1.70 3.10
N GLU A 72 5.51 2.24 2.07
CA GLU A 72 5.53 1.67 0.72
C GLU A 72 6.96 1.64 0.16
N LYS A 73 7.69 2.75 0.25
CA LYS A 73 9.07 2.85 -0.23
C LYS A 73 9.98 1.83 0.47
N ASN A 74 9.87 1.72 1.79
CA ASN A 74 10.65 0.77 2.58
C ASN A 74 10.30 -0.67 2.20
N SER A 75 9.02 -0.98 2.03
CA SER A 75 8.56 -2.32 1.65
C SER A 75 9.09 -2.73 0.28
N ARG A 76 9.06 -1.80 -0.70
CA ARG A 76 9.62 -2.03 -2.03
C ARG A 76 11.11 -2.35 -2.00
N SER A 77 11.89 -1.56 -1.25
CA SER A 77 13.32 -1.77 -1.09
C SER A 77 13.66 -3.12 -0.43
N MET A 78 12.85 -3.54 0.54
CA MET A 78 12.99 -4.86 1.17
C MET A 78 12.73 -5.99 0.17
N VAL A 79 11.67 -5.89 -0.65
CA VAL A 79 11.38 -6.89 -1.69
C VAL A 79 12.52 -6.98 -2.72
N GLU A 80 13.05 -5.84 -3.17
CA GLU A 80 14.19 -5.80 -4.09
C GLU A 80 15.42 -6.51 -3.52
N THR A 81 15.70 -6.29 -2.22
CA THR A 81 16.79 -6.95 -1.50
C THR A 81 16.56 -8.45 -1.40
N GLN A 82 15.35 -8.88 -1.04
CA GLN A 82 14.98 -10.30 -0.99
C GLN A 82 15.13 -10.97 -2.35
N GLN A 83 14.69 -10.31 -3.43
CA GLN A 83 14.86 -10.82 -4.79
C GLN A 83 16.33 -10.96 -5.18
N LYS A 84 17.20 -10.03 -4.76
CA LYS A 84 18.65 -10.13 -4.97
C LYS A 84 19.22 -11.36 -4.26
N ILE A 85 18.89 -11.54 -2.98
CA ILE A 85 19.34 -12.68 -2.18
C ILE A 85 18.87 -14.00 -2.82
N ILE A 86 17.61 -14.07 -3.26
CA ILE A 86 17.07 -15.27 -3.94
C ILE A 86 17.85 -15.57 -5.22
N ARG A 87 18.23 -14.55 -6.01
CA ARG A 87 19.05 -14.75 -7.21
C ARG A 87 20.44 -15.30 -6.86
N GLU A 88 21.08 -14.77 -5.83
CA GLU A 88 22.39 -15.25 -5.38
C GLU A 88 22.32 -16.71 -4.89
N PHE A 89 21.32 -17.06 -4.07
CA PHE A 89 21.11 -18.45 -3.65
C PHE A 89 20.87 -19.41 -4.82
N LYS A 90 20.14 -18.99 -5.85
CA LYS A 90 19.92 -19.83 -7.04
C LYS A 90 21.23 -20.16 -7.76
N VAL A 91 22.14 -19.20 -7.87
CA VAL A 91 23.47 -19.43 -8.47
C VAL A 91 24.27 -20.44 -7.64
N VAL A 92 24.33 -20.25 -6.32
CA VAL A 92 25.05 -21.15 -5.41
C VAL A 92 24.46 -22.57 -5.44
N MET A 93 23.13 -22.69 -5.45
CA MET A 93 22.45 -23.99 -5.54
C MET A 93 22.77 -24.73 -6.84
N GLU A 94 22.94 -24.01 -7.96
CA GLU A 94 23.31 -24.65 -9.22
C GLU A 94 24.77 -25.11 -9.23
N GLN A 95 25.69 -24.28 -8.71
CA GLN A 95 27.10 -24.67 -8.54
C GLN A 95 27.25 -25.92 -7.66
N LEU A 96 26.51 -25.98 -6.55
CA LEU A 96 26.51 -27.16 -5.67
C LEU A 96 25.97 -28.41 -6.35
N ARG A 97 24.98 -28.28 -7.25
CA ARG A 97 24.46 -29.42 -8.03
C ARG A 97 25.51 -29.96 -9.00
N GLU A 98 26.23 -29.06 -9.67
CA GLU A 98 27.33 -29.43 -10.56
C GLU A 98 28.45 -30.13 -9.80
N GLU A 99 28.86 -29.59 -8.64
CA GLU A 99 29.90 -30.17 -7.79
C GLU A 99 29.51 -31.56 -7.28
N VAL A 100 28.26 -31.74 -6.81
CA VAL A 100 27.74 -33.06 -6.42
C VAL A 100 27.76 -34.05 -7.58
N MET A 101 27.46 -33.61 -8.81
CA MET A 101 27.52 -34.48 -9.98
C MET A 101 28.96 -34.94 -10.29
N MET A 102 29.93 -34.04 -10.14
CA MET A 102 31.35 -34.36 -10.34
C MET A 102 31.87 -35.33 -9.29
N LEU A 103 31.59 -35.08 -8.01
CA LEU A 103 31.99 -35.96 -6.91
C LEU A 103 31.40 -37.37 -7.04
N ARG A 104 30.17 -37.51 -7.54
CA ARG A 104 29.59 -38.83 -7.83
C ARG A 104 30.37 -39.60 -8.89
N LYS A 105 30.79 -38.93 -9.96
CA LYS A 105 31.61 -39.55 -11.01
C LYS A 105 32.98 -39.96 -10.47
N GLU A 106 33.60 -39.11 -9.65
CA GLU A 106 34.87 -39.45 -9.01
C GLU A 106 34.74 -40.66 -8.08
N GLN A 107 33.63 -40.76 -7.33
CA GLN A 107 33.33 -41.92 -6.50
C GLN A 107 33.16 -43.19 -7.35
N GLU A 108 32.39 -43.15 -8.44
CA GLU A 108 32.23 -44.30 -9.35
C GLU A 108 33.58 -44.76 -9.93
N ILE A 109 34.46 -43.83 -10.29
CA ILE A 109 35.82 -44.15 -10.76
C ILE A 109 36.65 -44.82 -9.65
N ALA A 110 36.59 -44.29 -8.42
CA ALA A 110 37.32 -44.87 -7.29
C ALA A 110 36.86 -46.31 -6.99
N GLU A 111 35.54 -46.57 -7.06
CA GLU A 111 34.97 -47.91 -6.89
C GLU A 111 35.45 -48.87 -7.99
N MET A 112 35.43 -48.45 -9.27
CA MET A 112 35.95 -49.27 -10.37
C MET A 112 37.45 -49.59 -10.24
N LEU A 113 38.25 -48.65 -9.73
CA LEU A 113 39.68 -48.86 -9.52
C LEU A 113 39.95 -49.86 -8.37
N ASP A 114 39.20 -49.77 -7.28
CA ASP A 114 39.28 -50.72 -6.15
C ASP A 114 38.90 -52.15 -6.59
N ASP A 115 37.86 -52.29 -7.41
CA ASP A 115 37.47 -53.58 -7.98
C ASP A 115 38.56 -54.16 -8.91
N LEU A 116 39.17 -53.32 -9.75
CA LEU A 116 40.29 -53.73 -10.61
C LEU A 116 41.50 -54.18 -9.80
N GLU A 117 41.84 -53.45 -8.72
CA GLU A 117 42.95 -53.80 -7.84
C GLU A 117 42.72 -55.17 -7.17
N LYS A 118 41.51 -55.44 -6.70
CA LYS A 118 41.12 -56.75 -6.13
C LYS A 118 41.21 -57.87 -7.18
N GLU A 119 40.74 -57.64 -8.40
CA GLU A 119 40.79 -58.65 -9.46
C GLU A 119 42.23 -58.96 -9.88
N LEU A 120 43.08 -57.93 -9.99
CA LEU A 120 44.51 -58.11 -10.28
C LEU A 120 45.20 -58.88 -9.15
N ALA A 121 44.96 -58.53 -7.89
CA ALA A 121 45.53 -59.25 -6.75
C ALA A 121 45.11 -60.73 -6.72
N ALA A 122 43.86 -61.04 -7.09
CA ALA A 122 43.36 -62.41 -7.17
C ALA A 122 44.01 -63.24 -8.30
N ARG A 123 44.57 -62.59 -9.34
CA ARG A 123 45.23 -63.24 -10.49
C ARG A 123 46.75 -63.41 -10.35
N VAL A 124 47.35 -62.84 -9.30
CA VAL A 124 48.80 -62.92 -9.02
C VAL A 124 49.17 -64.16 -8.16
N ILE A 125 48.20 -65.06 -7.92
CA ILE A 125 48.36 -66.40 -7.32
C ILE A 125 48.20 -67.45 -8.41
#